data_AF-A0A8C6U379-F1
#
_entry.id   AF-A0A8C6U379-F1
#
_cell.length_a   1.000
_cell.length_b   1.000
_cell.length_c   1.000
_cell.angle_alpha   90.00
_cell.angle_beta   90.00
_cell.angle_gamma   90.00
#
_symmetry.space_group_name_H-M   'P 1'
#
loop_
_entity.id
_entity.type
_entity.pdbx_description
1 polymer ?
#
loop_
_entity_poly.entity_id
_entity_poly.type
_entity_poly.pdbx_seq_one_letter_code
_entity_poly.pdbx_strand_id
1 'polypeptide(L)' 'LFYVLYQYILEENLLESARELRLGRRFTFQQDNDPKHKAKSTMEWFKNKHINVGFTALSHKGVKCHNPLL' A
#
# COMPACT_ATOMS: atom_id res chain seq x y z
N LEU A 1 -14.06 -10.34 2.40
CA LEU A 1 -13.53 -10.87 1.12
C LEU A 1 -12.64 -9.84 0.43
N PHE A 2 -13.17 -8.68 -0.01
CA PHE A 2 -12.36 -7.63 -0.67
C PHE A 2 -11.13 -7.14 0.14
N TYR A 3 -11.26 -6.93 1.45
CA TYR A 3 -10.15 -6.43 2.28
C TYR A 3 -9.02 -7.44 2.49
N VAL A 4 -9.35 -8.73 2.57
CA VAL A 4 -8.36 -9.80 2.72
C VAL A 4 -7.58 -9.98 1.42
N LEU A 5 -8.27 -9.90 0.28
CA LEU A 5 -7.63 -9.91 -1.03
C LEU A 5 -6.69 -8.71 -1.22
N TYR A 6 -7.08 -7.53 -0.74
CA TYR A 6 -6.23 -6.34 -0.83
C TYR A 6 -4.94 -6.50 -0.02
N GLN A 7 -5.02 -7.04 1.21
CA GLN A 7 -3.83 -7.34 2.01
C GLN A 7 -2.92 -8.37 1.35
N TYR A 8 -3.50 -9.40 0.72
CA TYR A 8 -2.74 -10.39 -0.04
C TYR A 8 -2.00 -9.76 -1.22
N ILE A 9 -2.66 -8.90 -2.00
CA ILE A 9 -2.03 -8.17 -3.11
C ILE A 9 -0.88 -7.28 -2.61
N LEU A 10 -1.07 -6.59 -1.48
CA LEU A 10 -0.01 -5.79 -0.86
C LEU A 10 1.16 -6.66 -0.39
N GLU A 11 0.89 -7.80 0.23
CA GLU A 11 1.94 -8.70 0.70
C GLU A 11 2.79 -9.21 -0.45
N GLU A 12 2.17 -9.72 -1.52
CA GLU A 12 2.88 -10.22 -2.70
C GLU A 12 3.62 -9.09 -3.42
N ASN A 13 2.98 -7.95 -3.70
CA ASN A 13 3.59 -6.95 -4.59
C ASN A 13 4.42 -5.90 -3.84
N LEU A 14 3.90 -5.34 -2.74
CA LEU A 14 4.55 -4.23 -2.05
C LEU A 14 5.81 -4.68 -1.33
N LEU A 15 5.74 -5.79 -0.60
CA LEU A 15 6.89 -6.28 0.18
C LEU A 15 7.97 -6.85 -0.74
N GLU A 16 7.58 -7.57 -1.80
CA GLU A 16 8.52 -8.04 -2.81
C GLU A 16 9.21 -6.87 -3.50
N SER A 17 8.45 -5.88 -4.00
CA SER A 17 9.03 -4.68 -4.62
C SER A 17 9.96 -3.93 -3.66
N ALA A 18 9.58 -3.77 -2.39
CA ALA A 18 10.43 -3.10 -1.40
C ALA A 18 11.75 -3.86 -1.15
N ARG A 19 11.71 -5.19 -1.20
CA ARG A 19 12.89 -6.06 -1.10
C ARG A 19 13.79 -5.93 -2.34
N GLU A 20 13.21 -6.02 -3.54
CA GLU A 20 13.93 -5.92 -4.81
C GLU A 20 14.61 -4.56 -4.98
N LEU A 21 13.88 -3.49 -4.65
CA LEU A 21 14.37 -2.12 -4.70
C LEU A 21 15.30 -1.77 -3.52
N ARG A 22 15.53 -2.69 -2.58
CA ARG A 22 16.40 -2.52 -1.40
C ARG A 22 16.08 -1.26 -0.59
N LEU A 23 14.80 -0.91 -0.49
CA LEU A 23 14.35 0.29 0.22
C LEU A 23 14.56 0.19 1.74
N GLY A 24 14.78 -1.02 2.25
CA GLY A 24 14.91 -1.30 3.67
C GLY A 24 13.61 -1.00 4.43
N ARG A 25 13.72 -0.69 5.72
CA ARG A 25 12.55 -0.45 6.60
C ARG A 25 12.01 0.98 6.56
N ARG A 26 12.61 1.88 5.75
CA ARG A 26 12.35 3.34 5.80
C ARG A 26 11.53 3.86 4.62
N PHE A 27 10.82 3.01 3.90
CA PHE A 27 9.95 3.47 2.82
C PHE A 27 8.59 3.91 3.33
N THR A 28 7.93 4.77 2.54
CA THR A 28 6.53 5.15 2.74
C THR A 28 5.73 4.63 1.57
N PHE A 29 4.71 3.83 1.85
CA PHE A 29 3.73 3.40 0.86
C PHE A 29 2.69 4.50 0.66
N GLN A 30 2.41 4.85 -0.58
CA GLN A 30 1.49 5.92 -0.92
C GLN A 30 0.23 5.33 -1.57
N GLN A 31 -0.95 5.63 -1.03
CA GLN A 31 -2.24 5.19 -1.58
C GLN A 31 -3.25 6.36 -1.62
N ASP A 32 -4.34 6.20 -2.36
CA ASP A 32 -5.42 7.17 -2.41
C ASP A 32 -6.32 7.11 -1.15
N ASN A 33 -7.28 8.03 -1.07
CA ASN A 33 -8.19 8.16 0.06
C ASN A 33 -9.49 7.36 -0.13
N ASP A 34 -9.54 6.39 -1.06
CA ASP A 34 -10.71 5.54 -1.29
C ASP A 34 -11.03 4.73 -0.01
N PRO A 35 -12.29 4.74 0.47
CA PRO A 35 -12.70 3.99 1.65
C PRO A 35 -12.25 2.52 1.66
N LYS A 36 -12.11 1.87 0.49
CA LYS A 36 -11.63 0.47 0.41
C LYS A 36 -10.18 0.31 0.90
N HIS A 37 -9.35 1.35 0.72
CA HIS A 37 -7.94 1.39 1.13
C HIS A 37 -7.75 1.90 2.57
N LYS A 38 -8.82 2.41 3.19
CA LYS A 38 -8.86 2.89 4.59
C LYS A 38 -9.59 1.95 5.54
N ALA A 39 -9.93 0.76 5.07
CA ALA A 39 -10.54 -0.25 5.92
C ALA A 39 -9.68 -0.49 7.17
N LYS A 40 -10.33 -0.57 8.34
CA LYS A 40 -9.64 -0.72 9.64
C LYS A 40 -8.66 -1.89 9.64
N SER A 41 -9.07 -3.04 9.09
CA SER A 41 -8.23 -4.24 9.00
C SER A 41 -6.96 -4.01 8.18
N THR A 42 -7.03 -3.25 7.09
CA THR A 42 -5.87 -2.90 6.24
C THR A 42 -4.93 -1.94 6.97
N MET A 43 -5.47 -0.96 7.69
CA MET A 43 -4.64 -0.05 8.50
C MET A 43 -3.93 -0.78 9.65
N GLU A 44 -4.60 -1.74 10.28
CA GLU A 44 -3.99 -2.63 11.29
C GLU A 44 -2.89 -3.50 10.68
N TRP A 45 -3.10 -4.03 9.47
CA TRP A 45 -2.08 -4.79 8.75
C TRP A 45 -0.82 -3.95 8.48
N PHE A 46 -0.96 -2.71 8.00
CA PHE A 46 0.18 -1.81 7.78
C PHE A 46 0.96 -1.53 9.06
N LYS A 47 0.24 -1.32 10.18
CA LYS A 47 0.86 -1.13 11.50
C LYS A 47 1.67 -2.36 11.93
N ASN A 48 1.11 -3.56 11.75
CA ASN A 48 1.78 -4.82 12.10
C ASN A 48 3.01 -5.10 11.23
N LYS A 49 3.00 -4.65 9.97
CA LYS A 49 4.14 -4.78 9.05
C LYS A 49 5.16 -3.64 9.19
N HIS A 50 4.93 -2.67 10.08
CA HIS A 50 5.76 -1.46 10.25
C HIS A 50 5.94 -0.66 8.96
N ILE A 51 4.88 -0.55 8.16
CA ILE A 51 4.86 0.20 6.91
C ILE A 51 4.30 1.59 7.19
N ASN A 52 5.06 2.63 6.84
CA ASN A 52 4.54 4.00 6.85
C ASN A 52 3.60 4.19 5.66
N VAL A 53 2.41 4.71 5.89
CA VAL A 53 1.40 4.94 4.85
C VAL A 53 1.14 6.44 4.70
N GLY A 54 1.33 6.96 3.50
CA GLY A 54 0.87 8.27 3.08
C GLY A 54 -0.44 8.18 2.32
N PHE A 55 -1.32 9.17 2.50
CA PHE A 55 -2.53 9.35 1.70
C PHE A 55 -2.34 10.49 0.72
N THR A 56 -2.66 10.30 -0.56
CA THR A 56 -2.63 11.40 -1.52
C THR A 56 -3.90 12.22 -1.37
N ALA A 57 -3.77 13.53 -1.22
CA ALA A 57 -4.80 14.43 -1.72
C ALA A 57 -4.75 14.28 -3.24
N LEU A 58 -5.88 14.02 -3.90
CA LEU A 58 -5.93 13.88 -5.36
C LEU A 58 -5.33 15.13 -6.02
N SER A 59 -4.05 15.07 -6.36
CA SER A 59 -3.35 16.05 -7.18
C SER A 59 -2.31 15.30 -7.99
N HIS A 60 -2.48 15.41 -9.30
CA HIS A 60 -1.69 14.77 -10.32
C HIS A 60 -0.22 15.17 -10.17
N LYS A 61 0.61 14.33 -9.53
CA LYS A 61 2.05 14.11 -9.78
C LYS A 61 2.71 13.48 -8.54
N GLY A 62 2.73 12.16 -8.54
CA GLY A 62 3.47 11.31 -7.61
C GLY A 62 3.28 9.89 -8.15
N VAL A 63 4.37 9.13 -8.26
CA VAL A 63 4.46 7.81 -8.90
C VAL A 63 3.14 7.05 -8.81
N LYS A 64 2.37 7.02 -9.91
CA LYS A 64 1.20 6.15 -10.00
C LYS A 64 1.74 4.73 -9.96
N CYS A 65 1.42 3.99 -8.90
CA CYS A 65 1.43 2.54 -8.95
C CYS A 65 0.39 2.14 -10.00
N HIS A 66 0.85 1.94 -11.24
CA HIS A 66 0.03 1.37 -12.30
C HIS A 66 -0.11 -0.11 -11.97
N ASN A 67 -1.15 -0.46 -11.23
CA ASN A 67 -1.52 -1.85 -11.04
C ASN A 67 -2.68 -2.14 -12.00
N PRO A 68 -2.45 -2.86 -13.13
CA PRO A 68 -3.52 -3.19 -14.08
C PRO A 68 -4.50 -4.26 -13.56
N LEU A 69 -4.45 -4.62 -12.28
CA LEU A 69 -5.24 -5.71 -11.68
C LEU A 69 -6.19 -5.25 -10.55
N LEU A 70 -6.50 -3.95 -10.44
CA LEU A 70 -7.58 -3.41 -9.60
C LEU A 70 -8.44 -2.41 -10.37
#